data_AF-A0A2P5ECH3-F1
#
_entry.id   AF-A0A2P5ECH3-F1
#
_cell.length_a   1.000
_cell.length_b   1.000
_cell.length_c   1.000
_cell.angle_alpha   90.00
_cell.angle_beta   90.00
_cell.angle_gamma   90.00
#
_symmetry.space_group_name_H-M   'P 1'
#
loop_
_entity.id
_entity.type
_entity.pdbx_description
1 polymer ?
#
loop_
_entity_poly.entity_id
_entity_poly.type
_entity_poly.pdbx_seq_one_letter_code
_entity_poly.pdbx_strand_id
1 'polypeptide(L)'
;MVSVVGDVFCVPCPVELTVKKKNHGLFDSSYEALDVNGNLFLQVNGSFRNFQKKRVMRDAAGLPLLTMREKALTSRHRWAVHRGESSDRNDMIFSVQRSSSLQITKFRHEVFLANNINEDIPNFQVVESSLCQSYRVYGGTTLIAEVLKRLSFTFIFH
;
A
#
# COMPACT_ATOMS: atom_id res chain seq x y z
N MET A 1 -18.66 -6.12 2.32
CA MET A 1 -17.22 -5.78 2.47
C MET A 1 -16.42 -6.96 1.91
N VAL A 2 -15.43 -6.72 1.05
CA VAL A 2 -14.62 -7.79 0.45
C VAL A 2 -13.35 -7.95 1.27
N SER A 3 -13.10 -9.15 1.77
CA SER A 3 -11.87 -9.51 2.48
C SER A 3 -10.77 -9.82 1.47
N VAL A 4 -9.69 -9.04 1.49
CA VAL A 4 -8.59 -9.15 0.51
C VAL A 4 -7.43 -9.97 1.07
N VAL A 5 -7.00 -9.68 2.30
CA VAL A 5 -5.87 -10.36 2.95
C VAL A 5 -6.36 -11.42 3.95
N GLY A 6 -7.39 -11.09 4.73
CA GLY A 6 -8.03 -12.00 5.68
C GLY A 6 -9.07 -11.27 6.54
N ASP A 7 -10.06 -12.01 7.02
CA ASP A 7 -11.23 -11.44 7.72
C ASP A 7 -10.87 -10.76 9.04
N VAL A 8 -9.76 -11.17 9.66
CA VAL A 8 -9.23 -10.56 10.88
C VAL A 8 -8.86 -9.08 10.72
N PHE A 9 -8.65 -8.61 9.49
CA PHE A 9 -8.36 -7.22 9.17
C PHE A 9 -9.62 -6.41 8.81
N CYS A 10 -10.79 -7.05 8.81
CA CYS A 10 -12.08 -6.42 8.53
C CYS A 10 -12.79 -6.12 9.84
N VAL A 11 -12.86 -4.85 10.21
CA VAL A 11 -13.52 -4.39 11.43
C VAL A 11 -14.75 -3.52 11.11
N PRO A 12 -15.77 -3.48 11.98
CA PRO A 12 -17.01 -2.75 11.72
C PRO A 12 -16.85 -1.22 11.78
N CYS A 13 -15.80 -0.73 12.43
CA CYS A 13 -15.54 0.70 12.63
C CYS A 13 -14.24 1.12 11.94
N PRO A 14 -14.13 2.39 11.49
CA PRO A 14 -12.90 2.91 10.91
C PRO A 14 -11.72 2.78 11.88
N VAL A 15 -10.55 2.37 11.36
CA VAL A 15 -9.29 2.31 12.12
C VAL A 15 -8.42 3.50 11.71
N GLU A 16 -8.08 4.35 12.68
CA GLU A 16 -7.07 5.40 12.47
C GLU A 16 -5.68 4.83 12.74
N LEU A 17 -4.78 4.97 11.77
CA LEU A 17 -3.40 4.53 11.86
C LEU A 17 -2.45 5.70 11.59
N THR A 18 -1.39 5.79 12.39
CA THR A 18 -0.27 6.71 12.16
C THR A 18 0.88 5.97 11.48
N VAL A 19 1.28 6.41 10.28
CA VAL A 19 2.40 5.81 9.55
C VAL A 19 3.68 6.60 9.84
N LYS A 20 4.68 5.94 10.42
CA LYS A 20 6.02 6.49 10.62
C LYS A 20 6.99 5.86 9.63
N LYS A 21 7.82 6.68 8.98
CA LYS A 21 8.93 6.22 8.14
C LYS A 21 10.20 6.17 8.98
N LYS A 22 10.92 5.05 8.92
CA LYS A 22 12.27 4.88 9.45
C LYS A 22 13.21 4.62 8.28
N ASN A 23 14.33 5.33 8.24
CA ASN A 23 15.36 5.12 7.21
C ASN A 23 16.47 4.25 7.83
N HIS A 24 16.84 3.17 7.14
CA HIS A 24 17.96 2.31 7.54
C HIS A 24 19.04 2.42 6.46
N GLY A 25 20.05 3.26 6.68
CA GLY A 25 21.09 3.50 5.69
C GLY A 25 20.58 4.16 4.40
N LEU A 26 21.31 3.99 3.30
CA LEU A 26 21.06 4.67 2.02
C LEU A 26 19.94 4.04 1.17
N PHE A 27 19.74 2.72 1.28
CA PHE A 27 18.91 1.95 0.33
C PHE A 27 17.76 1.18 0.98
N ASP A 28 17.68 1.16 2.31
CA ASP A 28 16.63 0.43 3.02
C ASP A 28 15.70 1.41 3.73
N SER A 29 14.40 1.17 3.60
CA SER A 29 13.38 1.95 4.26
C SER A 29 12.39 1.03 4.93
N SER A 30 12.01 1.38 6.15
CA SER A 30 10.95 0.71 6.87
C SER A 30 9.84 1.71 7.21
N TYR A 31 8.63 1.18 7.32
CA TYR A 31 7.45 1.92 7.70
C TYR A 31 6.77 1.15 8.81
N GLU A 32 6.24 1.87 9.79
CA GLU A 32 5.45 1.33 10.88
C GLU A 32 4.09 2.03 10.88
N ALA A 33 3.02 1.25 10.79
CA ALA A 33 1.68 1.72 11.05
C ALA A 33 1.36 1.44 12.51
N LEU A 34 1.03 2.49 13.26
CA LEU A 34 0.71 2.44 14.69
C LEU A 34 -0.78 2.73 14.88
N ASP A 35 -1.41 2.08 15.85
CA ASP A 35 -2.76 2.44 16.28
C ASP A 35 -2.78 3.79 17.04
N VAL A 36 -3.97 4.22 17.45
CA VAL A 36 -4.18 5.47 18.21
C VAL A 36 -3.49 5.47 19.58
N ASN A 37 -3.19 4.29 20.14
CA ASN A 37 -2.48 4.13 21.41
C ASN A 37 -0.96 4.06 21.20
N GLY A 38 -0.49 4.07 19.96
CA GLY A 38 0.93 3.95 19.61
C GLY A 38 1.44 2.51 19.52
N ASN A 39 0.57 1.50 19.60
CA ASN A 39 0.97 0.11 19.44
C ASN A 39 1.24 -0.19 17.97
N LEU A 40 2.23 -1.05 17.71
CA LEU A 40 2.52 -1.51 16.35
C LEU A 40 1.35 -2.32 15.80
N PHE A 41 0.81 -1.89 14.66
CA PHE A 41 -0.24 -2.60 13.95
C PHE A 41 0.35 -3.39 12.77
N LEU A 42 1.16 -2.73 11.94
CA LEU A 42 1.84 -3.34 10.79
C LEU A 42 3.24 -2.74 10.62
N GLN A 43 4.17 -3.55 10.13
CA GLN A 43 5.48 -3.10 9.69
C GLN A 43 5.68 -3.42 8.21
N VAL A 44 6.28 -2.50 7.46
CA VAL A 44 6.67 -2.73 6.07
C VAL A 44 8.16 -2.46 5.92
N ASN A 45 8.92 -3.47 5.53
CA ASN A 45 10.35 -3.34 5.24
C ASN A 45 10.56 -3.44 3.73
N GLY A 46 11.36 -2.54 3.19
CA GLY A 46 11.73 -2.54 1.78
C GLY A 46 13.21 -2.29 1.59
N SER A 47 13.78 -2.97 0.61
CA SER A 47 15.14 -2.72 0.15
C SER A 47 15.12 -2.34 -1.32
N PHE A 48 15.86 -1.29 -1.68
CA PHE A 48 16.11 -0.90 -3.06
C PHE A 48 17.43 -1.48 -3.60
N ARG A 49 18.09 -2.37 -2.83
CA ARG A 49 19.45 -2.84 -3.12
C ARG A 49 19.56 -3.74 -4.37
N ASN A 50 18.44 -4.27 -4.86
CA ASN A 50 18.34 -5.05 -6.09
C ASN A 50 17.32 -4.39 -7.03
N PHE A 51 17.53 -4.47 -8.36
CA PHE A 51 16.60 -3.96 -9.40
C PHE A 51 15.15 -4.47 -9.27
N GLN A 52 14.92 -5.49 -8.45
CA GLN A 52 13.61 -5.94 -8.02
C GLN A 52 13.21 -5.20 -6.74
N LYS A 53 12.52 -4.06 -6.87
CA LYS A 53 11.95 -3.36 -5.71
C LYS A 53 11.01 -4.33 -4.97
N LYS A 54 11.42 -4.79 -3.79
CA LYS A 54 10.68 -5.74 -2.94
C LYS A 54 10.32 -5.05 -1.62
N ARG A 55 9.08 -5.24 -1.19
CA ARG A 55 8.60 -4.81 0.12
C ARG A 55 7.83 -5.94 0.78
N VAL A 56 8.10 -6.20 2.05
CA VAL A 56 7.42 -7.21 2.85
C VAL A 56 6.63 -6.51 3.94
N MET A 57 5.35 -6.82 4.05
CA MET A 57 4.48 -6.37 5.13
C MET A 57 4.37 -7.48 6.17
N ARG A 58 4.54 -7.13 7.44
CA ARG A 58 4.51 -8.01 8.60
C ARG A 58 3.48 -7.51 9.61
N ASP A 59 2.91 -8.44 10.37
CA ASP A 59 2.08 -8.11 11.53
C ASP A 59 2.93 -7.60 12.70
N ALA A 60 2.27 -7.28 13.82
CA ALA A 60 2.92 -6.84 15.05
C ALA A 60 3.88 -7.88 15.66
N ALA A 61 3.68 -9.18 15.38
CA ALA A 61 4.54 -10.27 15.83
C ALA A 61 5.73 -10.50 14.87
N GLY A 62 5.81 -9.78 13.75
CA GLY A 62 6.86 -9.93 12.75
C GLY A 62 6.61 -11.03 11.71
N LEU A 63 5.43 -11.67 11.73
CA LEU A 63 5.08 -12.68 10.75
C LEU A 63 4.73 -12.02 9.41
N PRO A 64 5.23 -12.55 8.28
CA PRO A 64 4.98 -11.98 6.97
C PRO A 64 3.53 -12.20 6.54
N LEU A 65 2.81 -11.11 6.27
CA LEU A 65 1.44 -11.14 5.77
C LEU A 65 1.39 -11.15 4.25
N LEU A 66 2.18 -10.28 3.61
CA LEU A 66 2.24 -10.18 2.16
C LEU A 66 3.58 -9.61 1.68
N THR A 67 3.88 -9.89 0.42
CA THR A 67 5.07 -9.36 -0.25
C THR A 67 4.68 -8.69 -1.58
N MET A 68 5.12 -7.45 -1.72
CA MET A 68 4.95 -6.62 -2.91
C MET A 68 6.24 -6.61 -3.72
N ARG A 69 6.15 -6.85 -5.03
CA ARG A 69 7.29 -6.83 -5.95
C ARG A 69 6.96 -6.02 -7.20
N GLU A 70 7.85 -5.11 -7.59
CA GLU A 70 7.76 -4.44 -8.89
C GLU A 70 8.21 -5.39 -10.00
N LYS A 71 7.42 -5.51 -11.06
CA LYS A 71 7.81 -6.23 -12.27
C LYS A 71 8.69 -5.32 -13.13
N ALA A 72 10.01 -5.48 -12.96
CA ALA A 72 11.07 -4.65 -13.59
C ALA A 72 11.04 -4.60 -15.14
N LEU A 73 10.33 -5.52 -15.81
CA LEU A 73 10.26 -5.63 -17.27
C LEU A 73 8.90 -5.22 -17.87
N THR A 74 8.02 -4.58 -17.08
CA THR A 74 6.71 -4.13 -17.59
C THR A 74 6.70 -2.62 -17.81
N SER A 75 6.21 -2.18 -18.98
CA SER A 75 6.16 -0.77 -19.39
C SER A 75 5.28 0.13 -18.50
N ARG A 76 4.61 -0.42 -17.48
CA ARG A 76 3.61 0.27 -16.65
C ARG A 76 3.93 0.32 -15.16
N HIS A 77 5.15 -0.01 -14.72
CA HIS A 77 5.52 -0.08 -13.29
C HIS A 77 4.53 -0.93 -12.47
N ARG A 78 4.23 -2.13 -12.95
CA ARG A 78 3.23 -2.99 -12.33
C ARG A 78 3.80 -3.65 -11.07
N TRP A 79 3.06 -3.58 -9.97
CA TRP A 79 3.35 -4.29 -8.74
C TRP A 79 2.47 -5.53 -8.62
N ALA A 80 3.05 -6.63 -8.15
CA ALA A 80 2.32 -7.84 -7.80
C ALA A 80 2.45 -8.11 -6.31
N VAL A 81 1.34 -8.44 -5.67
CA VAL A 81 1.25 -8.68 -4.23
C VAL A 81 0.85 -10.12 -3.99
N HIS A 82 1.64 -10.81 -3.16
CA HIS A 82 1.50 -12.24 -2.88
C HIS A 82 1.35 -12.49 -1.38
N ARG A 83 0.72 -13.61 -1.01
CA ARG A 83 0.58 -14.03 0.39
C ARG A 83 1.94 -14.37 1.02
N GLY A 84 2.12 -13.97 2.26
CA GLY A 84 3.35 -14.20 3.03
C GLY A 84 4.60 -13.72 2.29
N GLU A 85 5.60 -14.58 2.20
CA GLU A 85 6.84 -14.32 1.46
C GLU A 85 6.86 -14.91 0.05
N SER A 86 5.76 -15.56 -0.37
CA SER A 86 5.65 -16.26 -1.65
C SER A 86 5.88 -15.33 -2.84
N SER A 87 6.31 -15.90 -3.96
CA SER A 87 6.35 -15.27 -5.28
C SER A 87 5.57 -16.08 -6.32
N ASP A 88 4.86 -17.12 -5.90
CA ASP A 88 4.16 -18.02 -6.78
C ASP A 88 2.88 -17.40 -7.32
N ARG A 89 2.57 -17.65 -8.59
CA ARG A 89 1.39 -17.09 -9.25
C ARG A 89 0.09 -17.42 -8.50
N ASN A 90 0.01 -18.61 -7.91
CA ASN A 90 -1.16 -19.07 -7.17
C ASN A 90 -1.37 -18.32 -5.84
N ASP A 91 -0.31 -17.73 -5.29
CA ASP A 91 -0.35 -16.96 -4.05
C ASP A 91 -0.57 -15.46 -4.31
N MET A 92 -0.74 -15.05 -5.57
CA MET A 92 -1.05 -13.68 -5.91
C MET A 92 -2.42 -13.29 -5.35
N ILE A 93 -2.46 -12.18 -4.60
CA ILE A 93 -3.68 -11.64 -4.01
C ILE A 93 -4.29 -10.60 -4.96
N PHE A 94 -3.45 -9.67 -5.40
CA PHE A 94 -3.82 -8.61 -6.33
C PHE A 94 -2.58 -8.05 -7.03
N SER A 95 -2.83 -7.25 -8.06
CA SER A 95 -1.82 -6.46 -8.73
C SER A 95 -2.23 -4.99 -8.79
N VAL A 96 -1.22 -4.12 -8.83
CA VAL A 96 -1.40 -2.68 -8.90
C VAL A 96 -0.67 -2.17 -10.13
N GLN A 97 -1.33 -1.35 -10.94
CA GLN A 97 -0.69 -0.66 -12.06
C GLN A 97 -1.08 0.81 -12.05
N ARG A 98 -0.22 1.64 -12.65
CA ARG A 98 -0.56 3.03 -12.87
C ARG A 98 -1.52 3.15 -14.05
N SER A 99 -2.57 3.95 -13.91
CA SER A 99 -3.49 4.25 -15.01
C SER A 99 -2.72 4.96 -16.15
N SER A 100 -3.00 4.60 -17.41
CA SER A 100 -2.34 5.16 -18.60
C SER A 100 -2.94 6.51 -19.07
N SER A 101 -3.44 7.33 -18.17
CA SER A 101 -4.14 8.58 -18.51
C SER A 101 -3.19 9.74 -18.85
N LEU A 102 -3.49 10.45 -19.93
CA LEU A 102 -2.87 11.70 -20.39
C LEU A 102 -3.12 12.91 -19.47
N GLN A 103 -3.87 12.74 -18.37
CA GLN A 103 -4.16 13.82 -17.42
C GLN A 103 -3.01 14.00 -16.43
N ILE A 104 -2.21 15.04 -16.67
CA ILE A 104 -0.97 15.40 -15.96
C ILE A 104 -1.18 15.67 -14.45
N THR A 105 -2.41 15.89 -13.98
CA THR A 105 -2.69 16.40 -12.61
C THR A 105 -3.20 15.37 -11.60
N LYS A 106 -3.60 14.16 -12.02
CA LYS A 106 -4.17 13.12 -11.12
C LYS A 106 -3.58 11.74 -11.42
N PHE A 107 -2.61 11.32 -10.63
CA PHE A 107 -2.10 9.95 -10.69
C PHE A 107 -3.13 9.00 -10.07
N ARG A 108 -3.54 7.99 -10.82
CA ARG A 108 -4.39 6.91 -10.32
C ARG A 108 -3.64 5.59 -10.39
N HIS A 109 -3.78 4.80 -9.33
CA HIS A 109 -3.35 3.42 -9.32
C HIS A 109 -4.58 2.52 -9.29
N GLU A 110 -4.61 1.57 -10.21
CA GLU A 110 -5.69 0.62 -10.38
C GLU A 110 -5.28 -0.71 -9.74
N VAL A 111 -6.18 -1.27 -8.94
CA VAL A 111 -5.98 -2.52 -8.22
C VAL A 111 -6.88 -3.59 -8.81
N PHE A 112 -6.28 -4.69 -9.24
CA PHE A 112 -6.96 -5.84 -9.82
C PHE A 112 -6.73 -7.05 -8.92
N LEU A 113 -7.81 -7.62 -8.40
CA LEU A 113 -7.77 -8.85 -7.62
C LEU A 113 -7.37 -10.02 -8.52
N ALA A 114 -6.75 -11.06 -7.96
CA ALA A 114 -6.24 -12.18 -8.75
C ALA A 114 -7.31 -12.96 -9.55
N ASN A 115 -8.58 -12.91 -9.12
CA ASN A 115 -9.71 -13.50 -9.84
C ASN A 115 -10.24 -12.63 -10.99
N ASN A 116 -9.77 -11.40 -11.13
CA ASN A 116 -10.13 -10.49 -12.21
C ASN A 116 -9.16 -10.67 -13.40
N ILE A 117 -9.39 -11.74 -14.16
CA ILE A 117 -8.47 -12.19 -15.22
C ILE A 117 -8.41 -11.22 -16.39
N ASN A 118 -9.55 -10.59 -16.74
CA ASN A 118 -9.64 -9.72 -17.89
C ASN A 118 -9.05 -8.32 -17.63
N GLU A 119 -8.99 -7.89 -16.36
CA GLU A 119 -8.47 -6.57 -15.95
C GLU A 119 -9.18 -5.38 -16.63
N ASP A 120 -10.43 -5.57 -17.11
CA ASP A 120 -11.21 -4.53 -17.79
C ASP A 120 -11.70 -3.45 -16.83
N ILE A 121 -12.07 -3.84 -15.60
CA ILE A 121 -12.62 -2.96 -14.57
C ILE A 121 -11.79 -3.14 -13.29
N PRO A 122 -11.19 -2.09 -12.72
CA PRO A 122 -10.43 -2.19 -11.48
C PRO A 122 -11.36 -2.47 -10.28
N ASN A 123 -10.94 -3.37 -9.40
CA ASN A 123 -11.68 -3.66 -8.16
C ASN A 123 -11.56 -2.50 -7.17
N PHE A 124 -10.38 -1.87 -7.11
CA PHE A 124 -10.15 -0.68 -6.31
C PHE A 124 -9.35 0.37 -7.08
N GLN A 125 -9.51 1.63 -6.70
CA GLN A 125 -8.76 2.74 -7.26
C GLN A 125 -8.14 3.58 -6.15
N VAL A 126 -6.84 3.83 -6.26
CA VAL A 126 -6.14 4.79 -5.42
C VAL A 126 -6.01 6.09 -6.21
N VAL A 127 -6.62 7.15 -5.70
CA VAL A 127 -6.62 8.48 -6.29
C VAL A 127 -5.74 9.39 -5.45
N GLU A 128 -4.72 9.95 -6.08
CA GLU A 128 -3.90 11.00 -5.46
C GLU A 128 -4.53 12.37 -5.70
N SER A 129 -4.66 13.16 -4.64
CA SER A 129 -4.99 14.58 -4.71
C SER A 129 -3.72 15.39 -4.53
N SER A 130 -3.17 15.89 -5.64
CA SER A 130 -1.95 16.73 -5.64
C SER A 130 -2.12 18.03 -4.85
N LEU A 131 -3.33 18.60 -4.84
CA LEU A 131 -3.65 19.83 -4.10
C LEU A 131 -3.67 19.64 -2.58
N CYS A 132 -4.15 18.49 -2.09
CA CYS A 132 -4.34 18.23 -0.67
C CYS A 132 -3.30 17.28 -0.06
N GLN A 133 -2.32 16.83 -0.86
CA GLN A 133 -1.32 15.83 -0.47
C GLN A 133 -1.95 14.62 0.23
N SER A 134 -3.10 14.16 -0.28
CA SER A 134 -3.86 13.04 0.26
C SER A 134 -4.00 11.92 -0.75
N TYR A 135 -4.09 10.69 -0.23
CA TYR A 135 -4.37 9.49 -1.02
C TYR A 135 -5.70 8.91 -0.58
N ARG A 136 -6.59 8.65 -1.53
CA ARG A 136 -7.90 8.05 -1.25
C ARG A 136 -8.04 6.73 -1.98
N VAL A 137 -8.58 5.74 -1.30
CA VAL A 137 -8.83 4.41 -1.86
C VAL A 137 -10.33 4.21 -1.99
N TYR A 138 -10.77 3.82 -3.18
CA TYR A 138 -12.17 3.58 -3.53
C TYR A 138 -12.40 2.12 -3.93
N GLY A 139 -13.49 1.52 -3.45
CA GLY A 139 -14.07 0.30 -3.99
C GLY A 139 -15.34 0.64 -4.76
N GLY A 140 -15.29 0.63 -6.09
CA GLY A 140 -16.34 1.24 -6.91
C GLY A 140 -16.44 2.75 -6.63
N THR A 141 -17.61 3.23 -6.19
CA THR A 141 -17.85 4.63 -5.81
C THR A 141 -17.68 4.89 -4.32
N THR A 142 -17.47 3.86 -3.51
CA THR A 142 -17.37 3.97 -2.05
C THR A 142 -15.94 4.26 -1.62
N LEU A 143 -15.74 5.32 -0.83
CA LEU A 143 -14.47 5.60 -0.17
C LEU A 143 -14.24 4.59 0.96
N ILE A 144 -13.12 3.84 0.91
CA ILE A 144 -12.81 2.79 1.90
C ILE A 144 -11.58 3.10 2.75
N ALA A 145 -10.69 3.99 2.29
CA ALA A 145 -9.57 4.48 3.09
C ALA A 145 -9.12 5.86 2.61
N GLU A 146 -8.56 6.66 3.53
CA GLU A 146 -7.95 7.96 3.23
C GLU A 146 -6.65 8.10 4.03
N VAL A 147 -5.61 8.61 3.36
CA VAL A 147 -4.34 9.00 3.97
C VAL A 147 -4.25 10.50 3.92
N LEU A 148 -4.23 11.11 5.11
CA LEU A 148 -4.03 12.54 5.30
C LEU A 148 -2.59 12.79 5.76
N LYS A 149 -1.84 13.59 5.01
CA LYS A 149 -0.51 14.00 5.45
C LYS A 149 -0.64 15.03 6.57
N ARG A 150 -0.37 14.61 7.81
CA ARG A 150 -0.23 15.54 8.95
C ARG A 150 1.18 16.14 8.94
N LEU A 151 1.25 17.48 8.90
CA LEU A 151 2.48 18.23 9.14
C LEU A 151 2.51 18.62 10.61
N SER A 152 3.47 18.10 11.37
CA SER A 152 3.69 18.49 12.77
C SER A 152 4.88 19.44 12.84
N PHE A 153 4.63 20.69 13.25
CA PHE A 153 5.67 21.67 13.53
C PHE A 153 5.94 21.67 15.04
N THR A 154 7.19 21.47 15.44
CA THR A 154 7.62 21.62 16.83
C THR A 154 8.33 22.96 16.95
N PHE A 155 7.78 23.87 17.74
CA PHE A 155 8.44 25.12 18.08
C PHE A 155 9.23 24.90 19.38
N ILE A 156 10.52 25.19 19.32
CA ILE A 156 11.36 25.28 20.53
C ILE A 156 11.45 26.76 20.86
N PHE A 157 10.80 27.17 21.93
CA PHE A 157 10.98 28.51 22.49
C PHE A 157 12.19 28.47 23.43
N HIS A 158 13.15 29.36 23.22
CA HIS A 158 14.22 29.64 24.17
C HIS A 158 13.79 30.80 25.07
#